data_AF-A0A2M9U2X5-F1
#
_entry.id   AF-A0A2M9U2X5-F1
#
_cell.length_a   1.000
_cell.length_b   1.000
_cell.length_c   1.000
_cell.angle_alpha   90.00
_cell.angle_beta   90.00
_cell.angle_gamma   90.00
#
_symmetry.space_group_name_H-M   'P 1'
#
loop_
_entity.id
_entity.type
_entity.pdbx_description
1 polymer ?
#
loop_
_entity_poly.entity_id
_entity_poly.type
_entity_poly.pdbx_seq_one_letter_code
_entity_poly.pdbx_strand_id
1 'polypeptide(L)'
;MDANRQDAGKPAGLVRKIARVANRAGRTVIHKALLLYYAVLNPATPAWARRVIYGALAYLVLPLDALPDFIPGIGYTDDLSVIAAALAAVAYYITPEVKQQAEQATNRWFKH
;
A
#
# COMPACT_ATOMS: atom_id res chain seq x y z
N MET A 1 -0.61 28.17 46.98
CA MET A 1 -1.82 27.36 47.26
C MET A 1 -2.56 27.15 45.94
N ASP A 2 -1.86 26.66 44.92
CA ASP A 2 -1.47 25.24 44.77
C ASP A 2 -2.72 24.44 44.40
N ALA A 3 -2.79 23.71 43.31
CA ALA A 3 -1.85 23.44 42.27
C ALA A 3 -2.71 22.93 41.11
N ASN A 4 -2.24 23.13 39.89
CA ASN A 4 -2.05 21.96 39.06
C ASN A 4 -3.28 21.05 38.88
N ARG A 5 -4.31 21.57 38.18
CA ARG A 5 -5.20 20.70 37.40
C ARG A 5 -4.42 20.24 36.16
N GLN A 6 -3.32 19.52 36.40
CA GLN A 6 -2.62 18.73 35.42
C GLN A 6 -3.65 17.73 34.91
N ASP A 7 -3.98 17.91 33.64
CA ASP A 7 -4.53 16.94 32.72
C ASP A 7 -4.44 15.50 33.22
N ALA A 8 -5.49 15.05 33.90
CA ALA A 8 -5.72 13.65 34.16
C ALA A 8 -5.49 12.88 32.84
N GLY A 9 -4.51 11.97 32.85
CA GLY A 9 -3.92 11.35 31.67
C GLY A 9 -4.95 10.94 30.62
N LYS A 10 -4.83 11.51 29.41
CA LYS A 10 -5.83 11.37 28.34
C LYS A 10 -5.47 10.20 27.39
N PRO A 11 -5.98 8.97 27.63
CA PRO A 11 -5.97 7.92 26.59
C PRO A 11 -6.67 8.41 25.31
N ALA A 12 -7.67 9.29 25.42
CA ALA A 12 -8.35 9.91 24.29
C ALA A 12 -7.43 10.73 23.36
N GLY A 13 -6.39 11.37 23.90
CA GLY A 13 -5.43 12.15 23.09
C GLY A 13 -4.48 11.26 22.29
N LEU A 14 -3.98 10.19 22.90
CA LEU A 14 -3.13 9.19 22.26
C LEU A 14 -3.91 8.40 21.20
N VAL A 15 -5.11 7.89 21.55
CA VAL A 15 -6.00 7.17 20.63
C VAL A 15 -6.33 8.03 19.41
N ARG A 16 -6.61 9.32 19.58
CA ARG A 16 -6.87 10.23 18.45
C ARG A 16 -5.64 10.43 17.56
N LYS A 17 -4.43 10.48 18.15
CA LYS A 17 -3.17 10.54 17.39
C LYS A 17 -2.95 9.24 16.61
N ILE A 18 -3.09 8.08 17.25
CA ILE A 18 -2.96 6.76 16.62
C ILE A 18 -3.97 6.60 15.50
N ALA A 19 -5.25 6.91 15.74
CA ALA A 19 -6.29 6.85 14.73
C ALA A 19 -5.98 7.73 13.52
N ARG A 20 -5.43 8.93 13.73
CA ARG A 20 -5.02 9.82 12.63
C ARG A 20 -3.86 9.24 11.82
N VAL A 21 -2.87 8.65 12.49
CA VAL A 21 -1.74 8.00 11.81
C VAL A 21 -2.21 6.77 11.05
N ALA A 22 -3.03 5.92 11.67
CA ALA A 22 -3.62 4.74 11.04
C ALA A 22 -4.46 5.10 9.82
N ASN A 23 -5.30 6.15 9.90
CA ASN A 23 -6.09 6.62 8.77
C ASN A 23 -5.21 7.14 7.62
N ARG A 24 -4.17 7.93 7.92
CA ARG A 24 -3.21 8.39 6.90
C ARG A 24 -2.43 7.24 6.25
N ALA A 25 -1.95 6.30 7.06
CA ALA A 25 -1.22 5.13 6.59
C ALA A 25 -2.13 4.24 5.73
N GLY A 26 -3.32 3.92 6.23
CA GLY A 26 -4.34 3.14 5.53
C GLY A 26 -4.74 3.79 4.21
N ARG A 27 -4.96 5.11 4.17
CA ARG A 27 -5.25 5.83 2.92
C ARG A 27 -4.13 5.69 1.91
N THR A 28 -2.88 5.83 2.33
CA THR A 28 -1.72 5.70 1.44
C THR A 28 -1.58 4.27 0.90
N VAL A 29 -1.76 3.27 1.75
CA VAL A 29 -1.69 1.85 1.40
C VAL A 29 -2.80 1.50 0.40
N ILE A 30 -4.04 1.86 0.70
CA ILE A 30 -5.20 1.62 -0.16
C ILE A 30 -5.05 2.36 -1.50
N HIS A 31 -4.60 3.61 -1.50
CA HIS A 31 -4.38 4.35 -2.73
C HIS A 31 -3.37 3.65 -3.64
N LYS A 32 -2.24 3.19 -3.10
CA LYS A 32 -1.24 2.41 -3.86
C LYS A 32 -1.81 1.09 -4.38
N ALA A 33 -2.60 0.40 -3.57
CA ALA A 33 -3.30 -0.83 -4.00
C ALA A 33 -4.23 -0.56 -5.19
N LEU A 34 -5.00 0.52 -5.13
CA LEU A 34 -5.92 0.92 -6.19
C LEU A 34 -5.17 1.34 -7.46
N LEU A 35 -4.02 2.02 -7.35
CA LEU A 35 -3.17 2.31 -8.52
C LEU A 35 -2.77 1.02 -9.24
N LEU A 36 -2.29 0.03 -8.49
CA LEU A 36 -1.91 -1.27 -9.04
C LEU A 36 -3.12 -2.01 -9.64
N TYR A 37 -4.26 -2.02 -8.94
CA TYR A 37 -5.50 -2.61 -9.42
C TYR A 37 -5.98 -1.99 -10.74
N TYR A 38 -6.06 -0.67 -10.84
CA TYR A 38 -6.48 -0.01 -12.07
C TYR A 38 -5.42 -0.15 -13.19
N ALA A 39 -4.13 -0.21 -12.85
CA ALA A 39 -3.08 -0.51 -13.81
C ALA A 39 -3.23 -1.92 -14.41
N VAL A 40 -3.58 -2.94 -13.63
CA VAL A 40 -3.76 -4.31 -14.18
C VAL A 40 -4.96 -4.41 -15.10
N LEU A 41 -6.01 -3.63 -14.83
CA LEU A 41 -7.23 -3.56 -15.67
C LEU A 41 -7.00 -2.81 -16.99
N ASN A 42 -5.96 -1.99 -17.09
CA ASN A 42 -5.65 -1.28 -18.32
C ASN A 42 -5.28 -2.28 -19.44
N PRO A 43 -5.95 -2.23 -20.61
CA PRO A 43 -5.63 -3.09 -21.75
C PRO A 43 -4.18 -2.94 -22.24
N ALA A 44 -3.59 -1.75 -22.07
CA ALA A 44 -2.21 -1.46 -22.46
C ALA A 44 -1.15 -2.13 -21.55
N THR A 45 -1.56 -2.66 -20.39
CA THR A 45 -0.64 -3.34 -19.47
C THR A 45 -0.31 -4.74 -19.97
N PRO A 46 0.96 -5.03 -20.30
CA PRO A 46 1.35 -6.32 -20.84
C PRO A 46 1.25 -7.43 -19.80
N ALA A 47 1.15 -8.68 -20.27
CA ALA A 47 0.92 -9.85 -19.43
C ALA A 47 1.97 -10.03 -18.32
N TRP A 48 3.25 -9.75 -18.59
CA TRP A 48 4.31 -9.85 -17.59
C TRP A 48 4.11 -8.83 -16.46
N ALA A 49 3.73 -7.59 -16.79
CA ALA A 49 3.47 -6.53 -15.82
C ALA A 49 2.25 -6.86 -14.97
N ARG A 50 1.21 -7.46 -15.56
CA ARG A 50 0.05 -7.95 -14.81
C ARG A 50 0.42 -8.98 -13.75
N ARG A 51 1.32 -9.92 -14.06
CA ARG A 51 1.80 -10.91 -13.08
C ARG A 51 2.53 -10.26 -11.91
N VAL A 52 3.41 -9.28 -12.20
CA VAL A 52 4.13 -8.51 -11.17
C VAL A 52 3.15 -7.74 -10.29
N ILE A 53 2.16 -7.08 -10.89
CA ILE A 53 1.10 -6.37 -10.16
C ILE A 53 0.32 -7.33 -9.25
N TYR A 54 -0.09 -8.50 -9.75
CA TYR A 54 -0.78 -9.49 -8.94
C TYR A 54 0.08 -9.97 -7.77
N GLY A 55 1.39 -10.18 -7.98
CA GLY A 55 2.33 -10.49 -6.90
C GLY A 55 2.38 -9.37 -5.86
N ALA A 56 2.48 -8.11 -6.29
CA ALA A 56 2.51 -6.96 -5.39
C ALA A 56 1.19 -6.76 -4.62
N LEU A 57 0.04 -7.02 -5.25
CA LEU A 57 -1.27 -6.99 -4.58
C LEU A 57 -1.44 -8.15 -3.60
N ALA A 58 -0.98 -9.36 -3.96
CA ALA A 58 -0.98 -10.51 -3.07
C ALA A 58 -0.11 -10.24 -1.83
N TYR A 59 1.07 -9.65 -2.01
CA TYR A 59 1.95 -9.20 -0.92
C TYR A 59 1.27 -8.20 0.02
N LEU A 60 0.42 -7.32 -0.53
CA LEU A 60 -0.29 -6.32 0.28
C LEU A 60 -1.30 -6.96 1.24
N VAL A 61 -1.91 -8.07 0.82
CA VAL A 61 -2.90 -8.83 1.60
C VAL A 61 -2.22 -9.84 2.52
N LEU A 62 -1.13 -10.45 2.04
CA LEU A 62 -0.34 -11.46 2.72
C LEU A 62 1.08 -10.90 2.91
N PRO A 63 1.38 -10.21 4.03
CA PRO A 63 2.72 -9.72 4.31
C PRO A 63 3.73 -10.87 4.35
N LEU A 64 5.01 -10.54 4.11
CA LEU A 64 6.15 -11.44 3.91
C LEU A 64 6.31 -12.62 4.84
N ASP A 65 5.57 -12.84 5.92
CA ASP A 65 5.70 -14.06 6.70
C ASP A 65 5.08 -15.28 5.99
N ALA A 66 4.22 -15.08 4.97
CA ALA A 66 3.52 -16.16 4.25
C ALA A 66 4.18 -16.64 2.95
N LEU A 67 5.21 -15.95 2.44
CA LEU A 67 5.99 -16.34 1.24
C LEU A 67 7.32 -17.10 1.51
N PRO A 68 8.09 -16.80 2.59
CA PRO A 68 9.37 -17.41 2.91
C PRO A 68 9.26 -18.92 3.12
N ASP A 69 8.16 -19.39 3.69
CA ASP A 69 7.91 -20.82 3.91
C ASP A 69 7.62 -21.59 2.61
N PHE A 70 7.25 -20.90 1.51
CA PHE A 70 6.87 -21.53 0.25
C PHE A 70 7.98 -21.55 -0.81
N ILE A 71 9.13 -20.94 -0.53
CA ILE A 71 10.23 -20.84 -1.49
C ILE A 71 11.54 -21.42 -0.91
N PRO A 72 11.73 -22.75 -0.95
CA PRO A 72 13.04 -23.35 -0.67
C PRO A 72 14.04 -23.01 -1.79
N GLY A 73 15.19 -22.40 -1.45
CA GLY A 73 16.39 -22.39 -2.32
C GLY A 73 16.66 -21.15 -3.20
N ILE A 74 16.06 -19.99 -2.94
CA ILE A 74 16.39 -18.75 -3.68
C ILE A 74 17.60 -18.02 -3.06
N GLY A 75 18.59 -17.64 -3.88
CA GLY A 75 19.72 -16.79 -3.51
C GLY A 75 19.36 -15.30 -3.60
N TYR A 76 19.55 -14.55 -2.52
CA TYR A 76 18.69 -13.41 -2.16
C TYR A 76 18.99 -12.03 -2.79
N THR A 77 20.00 -11.86 -3.65
CA THR A 77 20.43 -10.51 -4.09
C THR A 77 19.98 -10.14 -5.51
N ASP A 78 20.00 -11.07 -6.46
CA ASP A 78 19.62 -10.78 -7.86
C ASP A 78 18.10 -10.61 -8.02
N ASP A 79 17.28 -11.42 -7.36
CA ASP A 79 15.81 -11.39 -7.52
C ASP A 79 15.15 -10.12 -6.95
N LEU A 80 15.69 -9.54 -5.87
CA LEU A 80 15.16 -8.28 -5.34
C LEU A 80 15.38 -7.11 -6.29
N SER A 81 16.52 -7.10 -6.99
CA SER A 81 16.82 -6.10 -8.00
C SER A 81 15.88 -6.24 -9.21
N VAL A 82 15.58 -7.48 -9.62
CA VAL A 82 14.62 -7.80 -10.68
C VAL A 82 13.20 -7.42 -10.28
N ILE A 83 12.78 -7.70 -9.05
CA ILE A 83 11.46 -7.30 -8.53
C ILE A 83 11.36 -5.78 -8.46
N ALA A 84 12.38 -5.08 -7.96
CA ALA A 84 12.41 -3.63 -7.91
C ALA A 84 12.34 -3.01 -9.31
N ALA A 85 13.10 -3.54 -10.27
CA ALA A 85 13.07 -3.12 -11.66
C ALA A 85 11.70 -3.40 -12.31
N ALA A 86 11.08 -4.54 -12.01
CA ALA A 86 9.75 -4.89 -12.49
C ALA A 86 8.68 -3.96 -11.92
N LEU A 87 8.75 -3.61 -10.62
CA LEU A 87 7.87 -2.62 -9.99
C LEU A 87 8.06 -1.23 -10.59
N ALA A 88 9.30 -0.83 -10.86
CA ALA A 88 9.60 0.43 -11.54
C ALA A 88 9.06 0.45 -12.98
N ALA A 89 9.20 -0.65 -13.71
CA ALA A 89 8.65 -0.79 -15.05
C ALA A 89 7.11 -0.83 -15.05
N VAL A 90 6.49 -1.41 -14.02
CA VAL A 90 5.03 -1.35 -13.81
C VAL A 90 4.55 0.09 -13.60
N ALA A 91 5.34 0.94 -12.96
CA ALA A 91 4.99 2.35 -12.75
C ALA A 91 4.76 3.10 -14.08
N TYR A 92 5.35 2.65 -15.18
CA TYR A 92 5.10 3.17 -16.52
C TYR A 92 3.62 3.00 -16.95
N TYR A 93 2.96 1.92 -16.52
CA TYR A 93 1.55 1.65 -16.83
C TYR A 93 0.57 2.37 -15.89
N ILE A 94 1.08 3.11 -14.89
CA ILE A 94 0.28 3.97 -14.03
C ILE A 94 0.03 5.30 -14.76
N THR A 95 -0.89 5.26 -15.72
CA THR A 95 -1.26 6.43 -16.54
C THR A 95 -2.02 7.48 -15.73
N PRO A 96 -2.16 8.73 -16.22
CA PRO A 96 -2.97 9.76 -15.57
C PRO A 96 -4.41 9.29 -15.27
N GLU A 97 -5.01 8.51 -16.15
CA GLU A 97 -6.36 7.95 -16.00
C GLU A 97 -6.41 6.95 -14.85
N VAL A 98 -5.42 6.05 -14.76
CA VAL A 98 -5.27 5.10 -13.64
C VAL A 98 -5.12 5.86 -12.32
N LYS A 99 -4.31 6.92 -12.29
CA LYS A 99 -4.15 7.77 -11.10
C LYS A 99 -5.46 8.43 -10.70
N GLN A 100 -6.20 8.96 -11.65
CA GLN A 100 -7.49 9.59 -11.41
C GLN A 100 -8.51 8.58 -10.87
N GLN A 101 -8.59 7.38 -11.45
CA GLN A 101 -9.47 6.31 -10.97
C GLN A 101 -9.14 5.90 -9.54
N ALA A 102 -7.85 5.69 -9.25
CA ALA A 102 -7.38 5.34 -7.91
C ALA A 102 -7.68 6.44 -6.89
N GLU A 103 -7.47 7.72 -7.24
CA GLU A 103 -7.76 8.85 -6.37
C GLU A 103 -9.26 8.99 -6.11
N GLN A 104 -10.11 8.83 -7.14
CA GLN A 104 -11.56 8.86 -6.97
C GLN A 104 -12.05 7.72 -6.07
N ALA A 105 -11.56 6.49 -6.28
CA ALA A 105 -11.91 5.34 -5.45
C ALA A 105 -11.43 5.52 -4.00
N THR A 106 -10.21 6.00 -3.80
CA THR A 106 -9.66 6.32 -2.46
C THR A 106 -10.55 7.36 -1.77
N ASN A 107 -10.91 8.44 -2.46
CA ASN A 107 -11.76 9.48 -1.90
C ASN A 107 -13.16 8.98 -1.55
N ARG A 108 -13.72 8.03 -2.31
CA ARG A 108 -15.00 7.41 -1.96
C ARG A 108 -14.90 6.59 -0.68
N TRP A 109 -13.82 5.85 -0.48
CA TRP A 109 -13.67 4.96 0.69
C TRP A 109 -13.38 5.71 1.99
N PHE A 110 -12.71 6.86 1.92
CA PHE A 110 -12.34 7.67 3.09
C PHE A 110 -13.25 8.89 3.31
N LYS A 111 -14.41 8.96 2.64
CA LYS A 111 -15.36 10.08 2.74
C LYS A 111 -16.24 10.06 4.00
N HIS A 112 -15.81 9.39 5.06
CA HIS A 112 -16.52 9.23 6.33
C HIS A 112 -15.64 9.64 7.51
#